data_AF-A0A2J8L857-F1
#
_entry.id   AF-A0A2J8L857-F1
#
_cell.length_a   1.000
_cell.length_b   1.000
_cell.length_c   1.000
_cell.angle_alpha   90.00
_cell.angle_beta   90.00
_cell.angle_gamma   90.00
#
_symmetry.space_group_name_H-M   'P 1'
#
loop_
_entity.id
_entity.type
_entity.pdbx_description
1 polymer ?
#
loop_
_entity_poly.entity_id
_entity_poly.type
_entity_poly.pdbx_seq_one_letter_code
_entity_poly.pdbx_strand_id
1 'polypeptide(L)'
;MPAEGGKTDMERIGLFSEMEYITVGDKYVSQFNRPFNEAASKNKQMLPGGSKEMSDLQAGYFDPHFVRIFEGEGYINLNQVRRRDMMEAAKKNLGKAFLPSSGEKKPCGLGSYYGTIGGPVPFFSAQSKPREKYKAPGKNLYTNPGKKGTGYGYANITIGKQFSHSADFYDAAKLNYKKANEEHHRLLKGAPFKLNLHPRDYFDANPYFSEESLPPIIKEKKKKSISNTFKPSSPGKKGTKFKELQDFFSTILLATGRQVAF
;
A
#
# COMPACT_ATOMS: atom_id res chain seq x y z
N MET A 1 56.04 89.23 -26.03
CA MET A 1 56.79 87.96 -26.02
C MET A 1 56.25 87.09 -27.13
N PRO A 2 57.09 86.55 -28.03
CA PRO A 2 56.63 85.75 -29.16
C PRO A 2 56.41 84.30 -28.69
N ALA A 3 55.33 83.65 -29.10
CA ALA A 3 55.22 82.19 -28.97
C ALA A 3 54.24 81.62 -30.03
N GLU A 4 54.83 81.37 -31.20
CA GLU A 4 54.51 80.30 -32.16
C GLU A 4 53.07 80.20 -32.71
N GLY A 5 52.92 80.67 -33.96
CA GLY A 5 51.72 80.52 -34.78
C GLY A 5 51.53 79.09 -35.30
N GLY A 6 51.08 78.19 -34.42
CA GLY A 6 50.51 76.90 -34.79
C GLY A 6 49.00 76.89 -34.51
N LYS A 7 48.22 76.28 -35.41
CA LYS A 7 46.79 76.00 -35.18
C LYS A 7 46.61 75.36 -33.80
N THR A 8 45.61 75.81 -33.05
CA THR A 8 45.25 75.21 -31.75
C THR A 8 44.94 73.71 -31.95
N ASP A 9 45.11 72.88 -30.93
CA ASP A 9 44.87 71.42 -31.07
C ASP A 9 43.45 71.13 -31.60
N MET A 10 42.46 71.93 -31.20
CA MET A 10 41.09 71.85 -31.70
C MET A 10 40.99 72.19 -33.19
N GLU A 11 41.68 73.23 -33.67
CA GLU A 11 41.76 73.60 -35.09
C GLU A 11 42.58 72.60 -35.93
N ARG A 12 43.52 71.87 -35.31
CA ARG A 12 44.26 70.78 -35.99
C ARG A 12 43.40 69.52 -36.16
N ILE A 13 42.53 69.24 -35.20
CA ILE A 13 41.61 68.08 -35.22
C ILE A 13 40.31 68.42 -36.00
N GLY A 14 39.99 69.70 -36.18
CA GLY A 14 38.79 70.17 -36.88
C GLY A 14 37.54 70.26 -36.00
N LEU A 15 37.71 70.38 -34.68
CA LEU A 15 36.63 70.56 -33.72
C LEU A 15 36.43 72.06 -33.46
N PHE A 16 35.23 72.57 -33.73
CA PHE A 16 34.89 73.99 -33.54
C PHE A 16 34.56 74.34 -32.08
N SER A 17 34.04 73.37 -31.33
CA SER A 17 33.77 73.45 -29.89
C SER A 17 33.64 72.05 -29.31
N GLU A 18 34.00 71.85 -28.04
CA GLU A 18 33.76 70.59 -27.34
C GLU A 18 32.24 70.40 -27.12
N MET A 19 31.73 69.20 -27.38
CA MET A 19 30.33 68.86 -27.10
C MET A 19 30.17 68.50 -25.63
N GLU A 20 29.05 68.93 -25.03
CA GLU A 20 28.69 68.51 -23.68
C GLU A 20 28.37 67.00 -23.66
N TYR A 21 28.97 66.30 -22.71
CA TYR A 21 28.77 64.86 -22.52
C TYR A 21 27.58 64.62 -21.59
N ILE A 22 26.57 63.92 -22.09
CA ILE A 22 25.33 63.61 -21.37
C ILE A 22 25.51 62.75 -20.10
N THR A 23 26.63 62.04 -19.96
CA THR A 23 26.87 61.09 -18.85
C THR A 23 27.95 61.53 -17.87
N VAL A 24 28.38 62.80 -17.90
CA VAL A 24 29.40 63.30 -16.97
C VAL A 24 28.78 63.49 -15.58
N GLY A 25 29.12 62.59 -14.66
CA GLY A 25 28.62 62.59 -13.28
C GLY A 25 27.51 61.57 -13.00
N ASP A 26 26.97 60.93 -14.04
CA ASP A 26 25.98 59.87 -13.88
C ASP A 26 26.65 58.60 -13.35
N LYS A 27 26.17 58.12 -12.19
CA LYS A 27 26.60 56.83 -11.65
C LYS A 27 26.08 55.72 -12.55
N TYR A 28 26.98 54.88 -13.06
CA TYR A 28 26.63 53.71 -13.84
C TYR A 28 25.69 52.78 -13.05
N VAL A 29 24.49 52.51 -13.58
CA VAL A 29 23.54 51.54 -13.03
C VAL A 29 23.66 50.25 -13.83
N SER A 30 24.14 49.17 -13.21
CA SER A 30 24.30 47.89 -13.91
C SER A 30 22.94 47.23 -14.16
N GLN A 31 22.71 46.82 -15.42
CA GLN A 31 21.48 46.13 -15.80
C GLN A 31 21.36 44.74 -15.15
N PHE A 32 22.49 44.16 -14.74
CA PHE A 32 22.56 42.81 -14.17
C PHE A 32 22.03 42.71 -12.73
N ASN A 33 22.02 43.80 -11.97
CA ASN A 33 21.62 43.80 -10.55
C ASN A 33 20.27 44.46 -10.28
N ARG A 34 19.46 44.69 -11.32
CA ARG A 34 18.17 45.36 -11.17
C ARG A 34 17.04 44.32 -10.98
N PRO A 35 16.47 44.19 -9.77
CA PRO A 35 15.29 43.35 -9.59
C PRO A 35 14.14 43.94 -10.42
N PHE A 36 13.52 43.10 -11.27
CA PHE A 36 12.42 43.50 -12.15
C PHE A 36 11.20 44.03 -11.38
N ASN A 37 11.01 43.60 -10.13
CA ASN A 37 9.91 44.04 -9.28
C ASN A 37 10.32 44.05 -7.80
N GLU A 38 10.79 45.20 -7.29
CA GLU A 38 11.18 45.37 -5.89
C GLU A 38 10.02 45.22 -4.90
N ALA A 39 8.80 45.56 -5.31
CA ALA A 39 7.63 45.47 -4.43
C ALA A 39 7.23 44.00 -4.19
N ALA A 40 7.45 43.13 -5.18
CA ALA A 40 7.18 41.71 -5.07
C ALA A 40 8.13 40.99 -4.11
N SER A 41 9.40 41.41 -4.00
CA SER A 41 10.39 40.76 -3.14
C SER A 41 10.35 41.21 -1.68
N LYS A 42 9.84 42.42 -1.39
CA LYS A 42 9.83 43.02 -0.03
C LYS A 42 8.76 42.47 0.90
N ASN A 43 7.70 41.85 0.37
CA ASN A 43 6.55 41.39 1.16
C ASN A 43 6.53 39.87 1.41
N LYS A 44 5.65 39.44 2.31
CA LYS A 44 5.47 38.04 2.67
C LYS A 44 5.06 37.23 1.43
N GLN A 45 5.87 36.23 1.09
CA GLN A 45 5.61 35.33 -0.03
C GLN A 45 4.53 34.30 0.32
N MET A 46 3.89 33.75 -0.71
CA MET A 46 3.01 32.59 -0.56
C MET A 46 3.83 31.40 -0.03
N LEU A 47 3.33 30.74 1.02
CA LEU A 47 3.95 29.53 1.57
C LEU A 47 3.26 28.31 0.94
N PRO A 48 3.88 27.59 -0.01
CA PRO A 48 3.24 26.46 -0.70
C PRO A 48 3.01 25.21 0.17
N GLY A 49 3.15 25.32 1.50
CA GLY A 49 3.15 24.17 2.40
C GLY A 49 4.41 23.31 2.27
N GLY A 50 4.61 22.40 3.23
CA GLY A 50 5.71 21.43 3.20
C GLY A 50 5.23 20.05 2.72
N SER A 51 6.17 19.22 2.25
CA SER A 51 5.90 17.81 1.96
C SER A 51 5.56 17.07 3.25
N LYS A 52 4.34 16.53 3.33
CA LYS A 52 3.93 15.64 4.43
C LYS A 52 4.41 14.23 4.13
N GLU A 53 5.22 13.65 5.01
CA GLU A 53 5.53 12.23 4.95
C GLU A 53 4.40 11.40 5.57
N MET A 54 4.21 10.18 5.06
CA MET A 54 3.25 9.23 5.62
C MET A 54 3.65 8.92 7.08
N SER A 55 2.87 9.43 8.02
CA SER A 55 3.04 9.20 9.45
C SER A 55 1.74 8.62 10.02
N ASP A 56 1.83 7.89 11.13
CA ASP A 56 0.66 7.38 11.84
C ASP A 56 -0.13 8.50 12.57
N LEU A 57 0.28 9.76 12.41
CA LEU A 57 -0.42 10.94 12.93
C LEU A 57 -1.40 11.51 11.89
N GLN A 58 -2.49 12.13 12.36
CA GLN A 58 -3.49 12.76 11.49
C GLN A 58 -2.91 13.83 10.54
N ALA A 59 -1.77 14.44 10.90
CA ALA A 59 -1.07 15.40 10.06
C ALA A 59 -0.70 14.86 8.67
N GLY A 60 -0.51 13.54 8.52
CA GLY A 60 -0.21 12.86 7.26
C GLY A 60 -1.42 12.60 6.35
N TYR A 61 -2.64 12.87 6.82
CA TYR A 61 -3.87 12.66 6.06
C TYR A 61 -4.45 13.99 5.55
N PHE A 62 -5.35 13.90 4.57
CA PHE A 62 -6.03 15.08 4.00
C PHE A 62 -7.08 15.64 4.97
N ASP A 63 -7.80 14.77 5.66
CA ASP A 63 -8.78 15.21 6.65
C ASP A 63 -8.08 15.75 7.91
N PRO A 64 -8.55 16.88 8.48
CA PRO A 64 -7.96 17.43 9.69
C PRO A 64 -8.26 16.60 10.95
N HIS A 65 -9.31 15.78 10.90
CA HIS A 65 -9.79 14.98 12.03
C HIS A 65 -9.95 13.53 11.64
N PHE A 66 -9.60 12.64 12.55
CA PHE A 66 -9.80 11.22 12.40
C PHE A 66 -11.28 10.89 12.63
N VAL A 67 -12.00 10.45 11.60
CA VAL A 67 -13.39 10.01 11.74
C VAL A 67 -13.39 8.58 12.28
N ARG A 68 -13.74 8.42 13.56
CA ARG A 68 -13.86 7.09 14.16
C ARG A 68 -15.26 6.53 13.93
N ILE A 69 -15.32 5.32 13.38
CA ILE A 69 -16.58 4.63 13.05
C ILE A 69 -17.49 4.46 14.28
N PHE A 70 -16.92 4.22 15.45
CA PHE A 70 -17.65 3.91 16.69
C PHE A 70 -17.84 5.12 17.63
N GLU A 71 -17.74 6.34 17.13
CA GLU A 71 -18.06 7.52 17.93
C GLU A 71 -19.56 7.63 18.16
N GLY A 72 -19.98 7.63 19.43
CA GLY A 72 -21.40 7.67 19.82
C GLY A 72 -22.08 6.30 19.93
N GLU A 73 -21.41 5.20 19.56
CA GLU A 73 -21.93 3.86 19.77
C GLU A 73 -21.62 3.36 21.19
N GLY A 74 -22.66 2.96 21.93
CA GLY A 74 -22.50 2.30 23.22
C GLY A 74 -21.95 0.88 23.04
N TYR A 75 -20.84 0.55 23.72
CA TYR A 75 -20.33 -0.81 23.73
C TYR A 75 -21.34 -1.78 24.38
N ILE A 76 -21.86 -2.73 23.59
CA ILE A 76 -22.74 -3.81 24.09
C ILE A 76 -21.97 -5.12 24.11
N ASN A 77 -21.79 -5.69 25.30
CA ASN A 77 -21.22 -7.02 25.44
C ASN A 77 -22.32 -8.09 25.24
N LEU A 78 -22.30 -8.76 24.09
CA LEU A 78 -23.27 -9.82 23.74
C LEU A 78 -23.33 -10.96 24.78
N ASN A 79 -22.23 -11.25 25.47
CA ASN A 79 -22.24 -12.28 26.52
C ASN A 79 -23.06 -11.83 27.73
N GLN A 80 -23.02 -10.55 28.08
CA GLN A 80 -23.85 -10.01 29.15
C GLN A 80 -25.34 -10.01 28.75
N VAL A 81 -25.65 -9.68 27.49
CA VAL A 81 -27.01 -9.74 26.93
C VAL A 81 -27.55 -11.17 27.02
N ARG A 82 -26.84 -12.14 26.42
CA ARG A 82 -27.23 -13.56 26.48
C ARG A 82 -27.41 -14.08 27.89
N ARG A 83 -26.58 -13.64 28.84
CA ARG A 83 -26.70 -14.05 30.24
C ARG A 83 -27.95 -13.47 30.90
N ARG A 84 -28.30 -12.21 30.61
CA ARG A 84 -29.57 -11.61 31.07
C ARG A 84 -30.76 -12.38 30.49
N ASP A 85 -30.74 -12.63 29.18
CA ASP A 85 -31.79 -13.39 28.49
C ASP A 85 -31.96 -14.80 29.08
N MET A 86 -30.85 -15.50 29.35
CA MET A 86 -30.88 -16.81 30.02
C MET A 86 -31.50 -16.74 31.41
N MET A 87 -31.16 -15.72 32.21
CA MET A 87 -31.75 -15.57 33.54
C MET A 87 -33.24 -15.24 33.48
N GLU A 88 -33.66 -14.40 32.52
CA GLU A 88 -35.08 -14.09 32.29
C GLU A 88 -35.87 -15.31 31.80
N ALA A 89 -35.29 -16.10 30.89
CA ALA A 89 -35.87 -17.35 30.44
C ALA A 89 -35.97 -18.37 31.58
N ALA A 90 -34.94 -18.47 32.43
CA ALA A 90 -34.95 -19.34 33.58
C ALA A 90 -36.02 -18.94 34.61
N LYS A 91 -36.26 -17.64 34.83
CA LYS A 91 -37.34 -17.15 35.70
C LYS A 91 -38.74 -17.55 35.20
N LYS A 92 -38.91 -17.79 33.90
CA LYS A 92 -40.19 -18.25 33.32
C LYS A 92 -40.46 -19.74 33.59
N ASN A 93 -39.49 -20.50 34.08
CA ASN A 93 -39.68 -21.91 34.42
C ASN A 93 -40.36 -22.04 35.79
N LEU A 94 -41.69 -22.20 35.80
CA LEU A 94 -42.51 -22.30 37.02
C LEU A 94 -42.41 -23.66 37.73
N GLY A 95 -41.73 -24.66 37.16
CA GLY A 95 -41.67 -26.02 37.70
C GLY A 95 -40.38 -26.78 37.34
N LYS A 96 -40.33 -28.06 37.72
CA LYS A 96 -39.19 -28.95 37.40
C LYS A 96 -39.07 -29.09 35.88
N ALA A 97 -37.84 -29.05 35.36
CA ALA A 97 -37.56 -29.31 33.96
C ALA A 97 -38.20 -30.63 33.54
N PHE A 98 -38.93 -30.63 32.42
CA PHE A 98 -39.50 -31.85 31.87
C PHE A 98 -38.36 -32.81 31.52
N LEU A 99 -38.29 -33.93 32.23
CA LEU A 99 -37.37 -35.01 31.93
C LEU A 99 -38.14 -36.05 31.12
N PRO A 100 -37.86 -36.22 29.82
CA PRO A 100 -38.50 -37.27 29.05
C PRO A 100 -38.19 -38.63 29.69
N SER A 101 -39.18 -39.51 29.77
CA SER A 101 -39.09 -40.83 30.39
C SER A 101 -38.12 -41.79 29.70
N SER A 102 -37.71 -41.46 28.47
CA SER A 102 -36.69 -42.17 27.71
C SER A 102 -35.67 -41.19 27.14
N GLY A 103 -34.37 -41.51 27.23
CA GLY A 103 -33.31 -40.75 26.58
C GLY A 103 -33.39 -40.80 25.05
N GLU A 104 -32.69 -39.88 24.37
CA GLU A 104 -32.64 -39.81 22.91
C GLU A 104 -32.17 -41.16 22.30
N LYS A 105 -33.04 -41.77 21.49
CA LYS A 105 -32.66 -42.93 20.68
C LYS A 105 -31.78 -42.44 19.52
N LYS A 106 -30.46 -42.59 19.65
CA LYS A 106 -29.56 -42.27 18.54
C LYS A 106 -29.92 -43.14 17.33
N PRO A 107 -30.02 -42.58 16.11
CA PRO A 107 -30.24 -43.39 14.91
C PRO A 107 -29.00 -44.26 14.67
N CYS A 108 -29.05 -45.53 15.10
CA CYS A 108 -28.06 -46.54 14.77
C CYS A 108 -28.44 -47.19 13.42
N GLY A 109 -28.09 -46.49 12.33
CA GLY A 109 -28.22 -46.99 10.96
C GLY A 109 -26.94 -47.65 10.42
N LEU A 110 -27.03 -48.20 9.21
CA LEU A 110 -25.91 -48.78 8.46
C LEU A 110 -24.77 -47.73 8.33
N GLY A 111 -23.59 -48.03 8.87
CA GLY A 111 -22.42 -47.13 8.83
C GLY A 111 -22.19 -46.26 10.08
N SER A 112 -22.95 -46.45 11.16
CA SER A 112 -22.64 -45.84 12.48
C SER A 112 -21.55 -46.65 13.21
N TYR A 113 -20.73 -46.02 14.06
CA TYR A 113 -19.60 -46.65 14.77
C TYR A 113 -19.98 -47.88 15.63
N TYR A 114 -21.25 -47.95 16.05
CA TYR A 114 -21.81 -49.04 16.86
C TYR A 114 -22.57 -50.09 16.03
N GLY A 115 -22.67 -49.94 14.70
CA GLY A 115 -23.42 -50.82 13.79
C GLY A 115 -22.50 -51.65 12.89
N THR A 116 -22.45 -52.95 13.12
CA THR A 116 -21.48 -53.93 12.60
C THR A 116 -21.76 -54.47 11.18
N ILE A 117 -22.39 -53.69 10.29
CA ILE A 117 -22.76 -54.21 8.94
C ILE A 117 -22.22 -53.36 7.78
N GLY A 118 -21.74 -52.14 8.05
CA GLY A 118 -21.07 -51.32 7.04
C GLY A 118 -19.55 -51.40 7.22
N GLY A 119 -18.86 -52.18 6.39
CA GLY A 119 -17.39 -52.15 6.34
C GLY A 119 -16.84 -50.74 6.07
N PRO A 120 -15.52 -50.52 6.27
CA PRO A 120 -14.91 -49.21 6.12
C PRO A 120 -15.15 -48.64 4.71
N VAL A 121 -15.69 -47.42 4.64
CA VAL A 121 -16.00 -46.73 3.38
C VAL A 121 -14.69 -46.49 2.61
N PRO A 122 -14.51 -47.05 1.40
CA PRO A 122 -13.22 -47.05 0.69
C PRO A 122 -12.71 -45.66 0.28
N PHE A 123 -13.56 -44.62 0.36
CA PHE A 123 -13.20 -43.24 0.06
C PHE A 123 -12.54 -42.47 1.21
N PHE A 124 -12.69 -42.92 2.45
CA PHE A 124 -12.09 -42.29 3.63
C PHE A 124 -10.74 -42.95 3.94
N SER A 125 -9.71 -42.62 3.16
CA SER A 125 -8.33 -42.96 3.52
C SER A 125 -7.80 -41.93 4.52
N ALA A 126 -7.15 -42.38 5.60
CA ALA A 126 -6.47 -41.51 6.57
C ALA A 126 -5.17 -40.87 6.01
N GLN A 127 -4.85 -41.17 4.74
CA GLN A 127 -3.67 -40.64 4.06
C GLN A 127 -3.88 -39.17 3.72
N SER A 128 -2.91 -38.32 4.07
CA SER A 128 -2.90 -36.91 3.70
C SER A 128 -2.78 -36.76 2.18
N LYS A 129 -3.91 -36.55 1.50
CA LYS A 129 -3.91 -36.22 0.07
C LYS A 129 -3.39 -34.79 -0.12
N PRO A 130 -2.54 -34.53 -1.13
CA PRO A 130 -2.10 -33.19 -1.44
C PRO A 130 -3.33 -32.33 -1.74
N ARG A 131 -3.50 -31.23 -1.00
CA ARG A 131 -4.60 -30.29 -1.23
C ARG A 131 -4.42 -29.67 -2.60
N GLU A 132 -5.47 -29.68 -3.41
CA GLU A 132 -5.48 -28.93 -4.66
C GLU A 132 -5.15 -27.46 -4.38
N LYS A 133 -4.28 -26.86 -5.21
CA LYS A 133 -3.92 -25.45 -5.06
C LYS A 133 -5.20 -24.63 -5.15
N TYR A 134 -5.41 -23.77 -4.16
CA TYR A 134 -6.55 -22.86 -4.12
C TYR A 134 -6.61 -22.03 -5.40
N LYS A 135 -7.68 -22.22 -6.18
CA LYS A 135 -8.05 -21.32 -7.27
C LYS A 135 -9.06 -20.34 -6.70
N ALA A 136 -8.74 -19.05 -6.76
CA ALA A 136 -9.68 -18.02 -6.34
C ALA A 136 -11.00 -18.21 -7.11
N PRO A 137 -12.16 -18.16 -6.42
CA PRO A 137 -13.43 -18.23 -7.10
C PRO A 137 -13.47 -17.09 -8.12
N GLY A 138 -13.75 -17.44 -9.38
CA GLY A 138 -13.96 -16.44 -10.43
C GLY A 138 -15.09 -15.49 -10.04
N LYS A 139 -15.26 -14.41 -10.80
CA LYS A 139 -16.37 -13.47 -10.59
C LYS A 139 -17.70 -14.25 -10.50
N ASN A 140 -18.55 -13.86 -9.54
CA ASN A 140 -19.89 -14.43 -9.38
C ASN A 140 -20.63 -14.42 -10.72
N LEU A 141 -21.32 -15.52 -11.02
CA LEU A 141 -22.20 -15.64 -12.18
C LEU A 141 -23.14 -14.43 -12.19
N TYR A 142 -23.07 -13.64 -13.27
CA TYR A 142 -24.00 -12.55 -13.47
C TYR A 142 -25.39 -13.17 -13.67
N THR A 143 -26.26 -13.06 -12.67
CA THR A 143 -27.58 -13.74 -12.64
C THR A 143 -28.59 -13.13 -13.61
N ASN A 144 -28.22 -12.02 -14.27
CA ASN A 144 -29.03 -11.41 -15.30
C ASN A 144 -28.18 -11.21 -16.57
N PRO A 145 -27.68 -12.28 -17.21
CA PRO A 145 -27.00 -12.12 -18.49
C PRO A 145 -28.00 -11.45 -19.43
N GLY A 146 -27.66 -10.26 -19.94
CA GLY A 146 -28.52 -9.55 -20.88
C GLY A 146 -28.98 -10.51 -21.97
N LYS A 147 -30.27 -10.45 -22.35
CA LYS A 147 -30.94 -11.40 -23.25
C LYS A 147 -30.08 -11.58 -24.51
N LYS A 148 -29.22 -12.62 -24.52
CA LYS A 148 -28.54 -13.04 -25.74
C LYS A 148 -29.67 -13.52 -26.64
N GLY A 149 -29.84 -12.85 -27.77
CA GLY A 149 -31.08 -12.86 -28.57
C GLY A 149 -31.66 -14.25 -28.86
N THR A 150 -32.88 -14.24 -29.37
CA THR A 150 -33.68 -15.42 -29.69
C THR A 150 -32.94 -16.43 -30.58
N GLY A 151 -32.49 -17.54 -29.97
CA GLY A 151 -32.50 -18.91 -30.51
C GLY A 151 -31.68 -19.28 -31.75
N TYR A 152 -31.33 -18.35 -32.64
CA TYR A 152 -30.74 -18.67 -33.94
C TYR A 152 -29.48 -17.82 -34.17
N GLY A 153 -28.31 -18.45 -34.05
CA GLY A 153 -27.04 -17.88 -34.54
C GLY A 153 -25.94 -17.58 -33.52
N TYR A 154 -26.12 -17.82 -32.21
CA TYR A 154 -25.06 -17.55 -31.23
C TYR A 154 -24.18 -18.77 -30.95
N ALA A 155 -22.87 -18.58 -31.11
CA ALA A 155 -21.83 -19.54 -30.76
C ALA A 155 -21.83 -19.86 -29.24
N ASN A 156 -21.61 -21.13 -28.88
CA ASN A 156 -21.47 -21.65 -27.50
C ASN A 156 -22.74 -21.68 -26.60
N ILE A 157 -23.91 -22.05 -27.14
CA ILE A 157 -25.13 -22.29 -26.32
C ILE A 157 -25.18 -23.73 -25.77
N THR A 158 -24.63 -24.70 -26.51
CA THR A 158 -24.64 -26.12 -26.14
C THR A 158 -23.53 -26.49 -25.17
N ILE A 159 -23.75 -27.53 -24.36
CA ILE A 159 -22.74 -28.09 -23.45
C ILE A 159 -21.63 -28.74 -24.29
N GLY A 160 -20.53 -28.01 -24.50
CA GLY A 160 -19.36 -28.46 -25.25
C GLY A 160 -18.58 -27.29 -25.85
N LYS A 161 -17.25 -27.43 -25.96
CA LYS A 161 -16.43 -26.44 -26.66
C LYS A 161 -16.79 -26.49 -28.15
N GLN A 162 -17.18 -25.35 -28.73
CA GLN A 162 -17.41 -25.29 -30.18
C GLN A 162 -16.13 -25.69 -30.93
N PHE A 163 -16.27 -26.57 -31.92
CA PHE A 163 -15.14 -27.00 -32.74
C PHE A 163 -14.50 -25.78 -33.41
N SER A 164 -13.17 -25.68 -33.33
CA SER A 164 -12.44 -24.65 -34.06
C SER A 164 -12.51 -24.98 -35.54
N HIS A 165 -13.09 -24.09 -36.33
CA HIS A 165 -13.05 -24.20 -37.78
C HIS A 165 -11.60 -24.13 -38.24
N SER A 166 -11.05 -25.24 -38.74
CA SER A 166 -9.81 -25.22 -39.52
C SER A 166 -10.11 -24.59 -40.87
N ALA A 167 -9.17 -23.86 -41.46
CA ALA A 167 -9.36 -23.33 -42.80
C ALA A 167 -9.52 -24.46 -43.80
N ASP A 168 -10.57 -24.42 -44.63
CA ASP A 168 -10.74 -25.36 -45.72
C ASP A 168 -9.80 -25.00 -46.89
N PHE A 169 -9.53 -25.97 -47.78
CA PHE A 169 -8.65 -25.77 -48.93
C PHE A 169 -9.12 -24.61 -49.83
N TYR A 170 -10.43 -24.39 -49.93
CA TYR A 170 -11.02 -23.32 -50.75
C TYR A 170 -10.95 -21.93 -50.10
N ASP A 171 -10.68 -21.84 -48.79
CA ASP A 171 -10.53 -20.56 -48.08
C ASP A 171 -9.15 -19.93 -48.28
N ALA A 172 -8.23 -20.60 -48.97
CA ALA A 172 -6.85 -20.16 -49.16
C ALA A 172 -6.77 -18.73 -49.75
N ALA A 173 -7.58 -18.43 -50.77
CA ALA A 173 -7.60 -17.10 -51.40
C ALA A 173 -8.05 -16.00 -50.42
N LYS A 174 -9.10 -16.28 -49.62
CA LYS A 174 -9.64 -15.35 -48.62
C LYS A 174 -8.64 -15.10 -47.49
N LEU A 175 -7.95 -16.14 -47.04
CA LEU A 175 -6.93 -16.03 -46.00
C LEU A 175 -5.68 -15.29 -46.49
N ASN A 176 -5.26 -15.53 -47.73
CA ASN A 176 -4.13 -14.82 -48.34
C ASN A 176 -4.44 -13.33 -48.49
N TYR A 177 -5.64 -12.99 -48.94
CA TYR A 177 -6.10 -11.60 -49.01
C TYR A 177 -6.13 -10.94 -47.62
N LYS A 178 -6.66 -11.64 -46.61
CA LYS A 178 -6.68 -11.14 -45.23
C LYS A 178 -5.28 -10.88 -44.69
N LYS A 179 -4.35 -11.83 -44.88
CA LYS A 179 -2.93 -11.68 -44.48
C LYS A 179 -2.27 -10.50 -45.20
N ALA A 180 -2.45 -10.37 -46.51
CA ALA A 180 -1.91 -9.24 -47.27
C ALA A 180 -2.44 -7.90 -46.78
N ASN A 181 -3.72 -7.84 -46.42
CA ASN A 181 -4.34 -6.62 -45.88
C ASN A 181 -3.86 -6.30 -44.46
N GLU A 182 -3.67 -7.31 -43.61
CA GLU A 182 -3.09 -7.16 -42.27
C GLU A 182 -1.64 -6.66 -42.32
N GLU A 183 -0.81 -7.22 -43.21
CA GLU A 183 0.55 -6.76 -43.45
C GLU A 183 0.57 -5.33 -44.01
N HIS A 184 -0.31 -5.00 -44.95
CA HIS A 184 -0.47 -3.64 -45.45
C HIS A 184 -0.86 -2.66 -44.32
N HIS A 185 -1.84 -2.99 -43.48
CA HIS A 185 -2.20 -2.16 -42.32
C HIS A 185 -1.08 -2.05 -41.28
N ARG A 186 -0.28 -3.10 -41.11
CA ARG A 186 0.89 -3.09 -40.23
C ARG A 186 1.97 -2.16 -40.76
N LEU A 187 2.19 -2.13 -42.08
CA LEU A 187 3.13 -1.22 -42.75
C LEU A 187 2.61 0.23 -42.76
N LEU A 188 1.30 0.44 -42.90
CA LEU A 188 0.67 1.77 -42.79
C LEU A 188 0.68 2.32 -41.36
N LYS A 189 0.62 1.45 -40.35
CA LYS A 189 0.96 1.81 -38.97
C LYS A 189 2.48 1.99 -38.88
N GLY A 190 2.99 3.03 -39.51
CA GLY A 190 4.32 3.55 -39.22
C GLY A 190 4.47 3.75 -37.72
N ALA A 191 5.72 3.80 -37.24
CA ALA A 191 5.97 4.23 -35.87
C ALA A 191 5.18 5.54 -35.62
N PRO A 192 4.53 5.69 -34.45
CA PRO A 192 3.80 6.93 -34.14
C PRO A 192 4.70 8.10 -34.49
N PHE A 193 4.16 9.09 -35.22
CA PHE A 193 4.91 10.24 -35.70
C PHE A 193 5.78 10.77 -34.57
N LYS A 194 7.09 10.55 -34.67
CA LYS A 194 8.03 10.98 -33.65
C LYS A 194 8.24 12.46 -33.90
N LEU A 195 7.44 13.27 -33.23
CA LEU A 195 7.62 14.71 -33.20
C LEU A 195 9.08 15.00 -32.81
N ASN A 196 9.84 15.58 -33.72
CA ASN A 196 11.17 16.14 -33.43
C ASN A 196 11.04 17.50 -32.71
N LEU A 197 9.92 17.74 -32.05
CA LEU A 197 9.80 18.82 -31.07
C LEU A 197 10.45 18.30 -29.78
N HIS A 198 11.32 19.10 -29.19
CA HIS A 198 11.78 18.88 -27.83
C HIS A 198 10.51 18.70 -26.96
N PRO A 199 10.37 17.64 -26.14
CA PRO A 199 9.16 17.38 -25.35
C PRO A 199 9.01 18.37 -24.19
N ARG A 200 8.99 19.66 -24.51
CA ARG A 200 8.94 20.79 -23.60
C ARG A 200 7.95 21.77 -24.23
N ASP A 201 6.91 22.11 -23.49
CA ASP A 201 5.90 23.09 -23.94
C ASP A 201 6.46 24.52 -24.05
N TYR A 202 7.71 24.73 -23.60
CA TYR A 202 8.38 26.03 -23.50
C TYR A 202 9.80 25.95 -24.07
N PHE A 203 10.26 27.06 -24.66
CA PHE A 203 11.58 27.15 -25.31
C PHE A 203 12.77 27.02 -24.34
N ASP A 204 12.58 27.38 -23.06
CA ASP A 204 13.64 27.33 -22.05
C ASP A 204 13.30 26.36 -20.91
N ALA A 205 14.34 25.71 -20.38
CA ALA A 205 14.22 24.87 -19.20
C ALA A 205 13.96 25.76 -17.96
N ASN A 206 12.86 25.50 -17.25
CA ASN A 206 12.57 26.17 -16.00
C ASN A 206 13.72 25.95 -14.99
N PRO A 207 14.46 26.99 -14.57
CA PRO A 207 15.62 26.84 -13.68
C PRO A 207 15.26 26.33 -12.29
N TYR A 208 13.97 26.27 -11.95
CA TYR A 208 13.46 25.79 -10.67
C TYR A 208 12.86 24.37 -10.73
N PHE A 209 12.86 23.72 -11.91
CA PHE A 209 12.29 22.39 -12.10
C PHE A 209 13.31 21.44 -12.73
N SER A 210 13.82 20.50 -11.95
CA SER A 210 14.66 19.40 -12.43
C SER A 210 13.80 18.16 -12.72
N GLU A 211 13.85 17.65 -13.95
CA GLU A 211 13.20 16.38 -14.34
C GLU A 211 13.97 15.13 -13.87
N GLU A 212 15.10 15.32 -13.20
CA GLU A 212 15.84 14.22 -12.58
C GLU A 212 14.96 13.56 -11.51
N SER A 213 14.76 12.25 -11.64
CA SER A 213 14.05 11.50 -10.62
C SER A 213 14.82 11.60 -9.31
N LEU A 214 14.12 11.98 -8.24
CA LEU A 214 14.72 12.04 -6.91
C LEU A 214 15.39 10.70 -6.60
N PRO A 215 16.59 10.71 -5.98
CA PRO A 215 17.26 9.48 -5.60
C PRO A 215 16.32 8.64 -4.73
N PRO A 216 16.28 7.31 -4.91
CA PRO A 216 15.38 6.46 -4.18
C PRO A 216 15.60 6.63 -2.66
N ILE A 217 14.52 6.94 -1.95
CA ILE A 217 14.55 7.15 -0.49
C ILE A 217 15.19 5.94 0.17
N ILE A 218 16.32 6.14 0.84
CA ILE A 218 17.03 5.11 1.58
C ILE A 218 16.17 4.76 2.80
N LYS A 219 15.28 3.78 2.65
CA LYS A 219 14.50 3.24 3.75
C LYS A 219 15.43 2.44 4.64
N GLU A 220 15.61 2.90 5.88
CA GLU A 220 16.32 2.12 6.90
C GLU A 220 15.67 0.72 7.01
N LYS A 221 16.47 -0.33 6.80
CA LYS A 221 16.00 -1.71 6.90
C LYS A 221 15.58 -1.99 8.35
N LYS A 222 14.28 -2.05 8.62
CA LYS A 222 13.75 -2.51 9.91
C LYS A 222 14.34 -3.89 10.21
N LYS A 223 15.19 -3.97 11.24
CA LYS A 223 15.77 -5.23 11.71
C LYS A 223 14.62 -6.16 12.10
N LYS A 224 14.53 -7.33 11.46
CA LYS A 224 13.55 -8.35 11.84
C LYS A 224 13.84 -8.77 13.27
N SER A 225 12.92 -8.47 14.19
CA SER A 225 12.99 -8.98 15.56
C SER A 225 12.85 -10.51 15.49
N ILE A 226 13.88 -11.23 15.89
CA ILE A 226 13.84 -12.68 16.02
C ILE A 226 12.84 -12.98 17.15
N SER A 227 11.67 -13.51 16.79
CA SER A 227 10.70 -13.98 17.79
C SER A 227 11.20 -15.30 18.35
N ASN A 228 11.55 -15.34 19.63
CA ASN A 228 11.93 -16.59 20.31
C ASN A 228 10.75 -17.57 20.27
N THR A 229 10.99 -18.75 19.67
CA THR A 229 9.97 -19.76 19.30
C THR A 229 9.36 -20.52 20.48
N PHE A 230 9.82 -20.32 21.71
CA PHE A 230 9.30 -21.06 22.86
C PHE A 230 9.20 -20.18 24.12
N LYS A 231 7.97 -19.88 24.52
CA LYS A 231 7.63 -19.42 25.87
C LYS A 231 6.86 -20.55 26.56
N PRO A 232 7.41 -21.22 27.59
CA PRO A 232 6.65 -22.20 28.34
C PRO A 232 5.45 -21.52 29.03
N SER A 233 4.34 -22.23 29.12
CA SER A 233 3.04 -21.73 29.60
C SER A 233 2.96 -21.47 31.10
N SER A 234 4.01 -21.77 31.87
CA SER A 234 4.02 -21.64 33.33
C SER A 234 5.28 -20.90 33.82
N PRO A 235 5.15 -19.95 34.77
CA PRO A 235 6.31 -19.38 35.44
C PRO A 235 7.08 -20.50 36.15
N GLY A 236 8.41 -20.53 35.99
CA GLY A 236 9.25 -21.51 36.65
C GLY A 236 9.01 -21.51 38.17
N LYS A 237 8.95 -22.70 38.79
CA LYS A 237 8.91 -22.84 40.25
C LYS A 237 10.05 -22.00 40.82
N LYS A 238 9.72 -21.02 41.67
CA LYS A 238 10.70 -20.24 42.40
C LYS A 238 11.51 -21.21 43.25
N GLY A 239 12.75 -21.46 42.86
CA GLY A 239 13.71 -22.17 43.72
C GLY A 239 13.81 -21.40 45.03
N THR A 240 13.59 -22.09 46.14
CA THR A 240 13.92 -21.62 47.49
C THR A 240 15.33 -21.08 47.47
N LYS A 241 15.49 -19.78 47.71
CA LYS A 241 16.79 -19.12 47.61
C LYS A 241 17.70 -19.71 48.68
N PHE A 242 18.89 -20.17 48.29
CA PHE A 242 19.94 -20.71 49.16
C PHE A 242 20.30 -19.83 50.37
N LYS A 243 19.89 -18.55 50.40
CA LYS A 243 20.05 -17.66 51.57
C LYS A 243 19.22 -18.10 52.78
N GLU A 244 18.00 -18.59 52.59
CA GLU A 244 17.14 -19.03 53.72
C GLU A 244 17.67 -20.31 54.39
N LEU A 245 18.40 -21.15 53.67
CA LEU A 245 19.04 -22.34 54.22
C LEU A 245 20.32 -22.03 55.01
N GLN A 246 21.04 -20.95 54.68
CA GLN A 246 22.20 -20.51 55.46
C GLN A 246 21.77 -19.94 56.82
N ASP A 247 20.65 -19.21 56.86
CA ASP A 247 20.11 -18.66 58.11
C ASP A 247 19.54 -19.76 59.03
N PHE A 248 18.98 -20.83 58.45
CA PHE A 248 18.50 -21.97 59.25
C PHE A 248 19.66 -22.79 59.85
N PHE A 249 20.75 -22.97 59.10
CA PHE A 249 21.95 -23.66 59.60
C PHE A 249 22.72 -22.85 60.65
N SER A 250 22.82 -21.52 60.49
CA SER A 250 23.47 -20.66 61.51
C SER A 250 22.67 -20.61 62.81
N THR A 251 21.34 -20.59 62.73
CA THR A 251 20.45 -20.60 63.89
C THR A 251 20.53 -21.92 64.69
N ILE A 252 20.66 -23.06 63.99
CA ILE A 252 20.82 -24.38 64.65
C ILE A 252 22.21 -24.52 65.31
N LEU A 253 23.26 -23.97 64.71
CA LEU A 253 24.61 -23.99 65.28
C LEU A 253 24.73 -23.09 66.53
N LEU A 254 24.07 -21.94 66.55
CA LEU A 254 24.00 -21.07 67.73
C LEU A 254 23.17 -21.68 68.88
N ALA A 255 22.12 -22.45 68.57
CA ALA A 255 21.30 -23.12 69.58
C ALA A 255 21.97 -24.35 70.23
N THR A 256 23.04 -24.90 69.63
CA THR A 256 23.72 -26.12 70.09
C THR A 256 25.07 -25.87 70.76
N GLY A 257 25.48 -24.61 70.96
CA GLY A 257 26.60 -24.24 71.82
C GLY A 257 27.99 -24.75 71.38
N ARG A 258 28.15 -25.24 70.15
CA ARG A 258 29.46 -25.69 69.64
C ARG A 258 30.17 -24.53 68.94
N GLN A 259 31.08 -23.87 69.66
CA GLN A 259 32.15 -23.09 69.05
C GLN A 259 33.14 -24.04 68.35
N VAL A 260 33.35 -23.84 67.05
CA VAL A 260 34.52 -24.37 66.34
C VAL A 260 35.44 -23.19 66.09
N ALA A 261 36.65 -23.27 66.63
CA ALA A 261 37.72 -22.31 66.41
C ALA A 261 38.36 -22.56 65.03
N PHE A 262 38.46 -21.47 64.25
CA PHE A 262 39.13 -21.26 62.96
C PHE A 262 38.76 -22.19 61.79
#